data_AF-A0A2W1BL55-F1
#
_entry.id   AF-A0A2W1BL55-F1
#
_cell.length_a   1.000
_cell.length_b   1.000
_cell.length_c   1.000
_cell.angle_alpha   90.00
_cell.angle_beta   90.00
_cell.angle_gamma   90.00
#
_symmetry.space_group_name_H-M   'P 1'
#
loop_
_entity.id
_entity.type
_entity.pdbx_description
1 polymer ?
#
loop_
_entity_poly.entity_id
_entity_poly.type
_entity_poly.pdbx_seq_one_letter_code
_entity_poly.pdbx_strand_id
1 'polypeptide(L)'
;MSGSVISYEAKKQKTVALSSTEAEYMALSESCKEGIYLRNILSELIYLDKNVPMCLYSDNQSSIKLASNPLFNRFEAKLNYFEAPVSKYP
;
A
#
# COMPACT_ATOMS: atom_id res chain seq x y z
N MET A 1 -24.68 -5.61 11.30
CA MET A 1 -23.50 -4.72 11.41
C MET A 1 -22.72 -4.85 10.11
N SER A 2 -22.94 -3.97 9.14
CA SER A 2 -22.26 -4.08 7.83
C SER A 2 -21.94 -2.68 7.31
N GLY A 3 -20.82 -2.15 7.78
CA GLY A 3 -20.24 -0.92 7.27
C GLY A 3 -18.74 -1.07 7.35
N SER A 4 -18.13 -1.71 6.36
CA SER A 4 -16.69 -1.61 6.18
C SER A 4 -16.39 -0.15 5.87
N VAL A 5 -15.55 0.48 6.67
CA VAL A 5 -15.10 1.86 6.40
C VAL A 5 -14.14 1.80 5.21
N ILE A 6 -14.57 2.35 4.08
CA ILE A 6 -13.76 2.46 2.86
C ILE A 6 -13.33 3.93 2.76
N SER A 7 -12.02 4.18 2.83
CA SER A 7 -11.41 5.48 2.45
C SER A 7 -10.90 5.38 1.02
N TYR A 8 -11.05 6.46 0.25
CA TYR A 8 -10.48 6.57 -1.10
C TYR A 8 -10.00 7.99 -1.34
N GLU A 9 -8.77 8.13 -1.84
CA GLU A 9 -8.21 9.40 -2.32
C GLU A 9 -7.66 9.22 -3.74
N ALA A 10 -8.02 10.15 -4.63
CA ALA A 10 -7.41 10.28 -5.95
C ALA A 10 -6.63 11.60 -6.00
N LYS A 11 -5.31 11.51 -6.16
CA LYS A 11 -4.43 12.66 -6.12
C LYS A 11 -3.47 12.69 -7.30
N LYS A 12 -3.31 13.86 -7.91
CA LYS A 12 -2.27 14.08 -8.90
C LYS A 12 -0.90 14.09 -8.19
N GLN A 13 0.03 13.30 -8.70
CA GLN A 13 1.40 13.28 -8.17
C GLN A 13 2.06 14.65 -8.35
N LYS A 14 2.82 15.08 -7.32
CA LYS A 14 3.49 16.38 -7.32
C LYS A 14 4.66 16.44 -8.30
N THR A 15 5.28 15.29 -8.58
CA THR A 15 6.39 15.14 -9.52
C THR A 15 5.94 14.30 -10.71
N VAL A 16 6.65 14.48 -11.83
CA VAL A 16 6.44 13.66 -13.04
C VAL A 16 7.21 12.36 -12.85
N ALA A 17 6.50 11.23 -12.91
CA ALA A 17 7.13 9.91 -12.95
C ALA A 17 7.69 9.63 -14.34
N LEU A 18 8.87 9.01 -14.41
CA LEU A 18 9.54 8.64 -15.65
C LEU A 18 9.11 7.26 -16.16
N SER A 19 8.36 6.51 -15.36
CA SER A 19 7.79 5.20 -15.72
C SER A 19 6.49 4.93 -14.96
N SER A 20 5.68 3.98 -15.43
CA SER A 20 4.50 3.50 -14.69
C SER A 20 4.90 2.85 -13.36
N THR A 21 6.02 2.12 -13.32
CA THR A 21 6.58 1.54 -12.09
C THR A 21 6.89 2.60 -11.03
N GLU A 22 7.51 3.71 -11.43
CA GLU A 22 7.79 4.83 -10.52
C GLU A 22 6.49 5.50 -10.05
N ALA A 23 5.54 5.73 -10.97
CA ALA A 23 4.25 6.29 -10.61
C ALA A 23 3.52 5.42 -9.57
N GLU A 24 3.48 4.11 -9.77
CA GLU A 24 2.84 3.21 -8.81
C GLU A 24 3.61 3.07 -7.50
N TYR A 25 4.94 3.07 -7.53
CA TYR A 25 5.75 3.12 -6.31
C TYR A 25 5.47 4.38 -5.49
N MET A 26 5.34 5.53 -6.15
CA MET A 26 4.94 6.77 -5.51
C MET A 26 3.52 6.69 -4.94
N ALA A 27 2.58 6.07 -5.66
CA ALA A 27 1.22 5.84 -5.17
C ALA A 27 1.22 4.96 -3.91
N LEU A 28 1.95 3.83 -3.93
CA LEU A 28 2.16 2.96 -2.77
C LEU A 28 2.73 3.71 -1.56
N SER A 29 3.68 4.62 -1.80
CA SER A 29 4.27 5.45 -0.75
C SER A 29 3.26 6.41 -0.11
N GLU A 30 2.37 7.02 -0.90
CA GLU A 30 1.29 7.87 -0.37
C GLU A 30 0.23 7.04 0.37
N SER A 31 -0.18 5.89 -0.16
CA SER A 31 -1.13 4.97 0.52
C SER A 31 -0.57 4.45 1.85
N CYS A 32 0.74 4.18 1.94
CA CYS A 32 1.43 3.88 3.20
C CYS A 32 1.22 4.99 4.25
N LYS A 33 1.42 6.25 3.86
CA LYS A 33 1.29 7.40 4.78
C LYS A 33 -0.14 7.55 5.27
N GLU A 34 -1.11 7.45 4.37
CA GLU A 34 -2.54 7.50 4.72
C GLU A 34 -2.91 6.35 5.67
N GLY A 35 -2.46 5.12 5.38
CA GLY A 35 -2.71 3.98 6.24
C GLY A 35 -2.12 4.15 7.64
N ILE A 36 -0.90 4.69 7.76
CA ILE A 36 -0.27 4.97 9.07
C ILE A 36 -1.07 6.04 9.82
N TYR A 37 -1.52 7.08 9.11
CA TYR A 37 -2.32 8.16 9.69
C TYR A 37 -3.67 7.63 10.21
N LEU A 38 -4.41 6.88 9.39
CA LEU A 38 -5.68 6.26 9.77
C LEU A 38 -5.48 5.31 10.95
N ARG A 39 -4.40 4.52 10.94
CA ARG A 39 -4.07 3.63 12.05
C ARG A 39 -3.84 4.39 13.35
N ASN A 40 -3.13 5.52 13.32
CA ASN A 40 -2.91 6.33 14.50
C ASN A 40 -4.23 6.86 15.05
N ILE A 41 -5.10 7.39 14.18
CA ILE A 41 -6.44 7.85 14.57
C ILE A 41 -7.27 6.71 15.18
N LEU A 42 -7.31 5.54 14.53
CA LEU A 42 -8.08 4.40 15.01
C LEU A 42 -7.52 3.85 16.33
N SER A 43 -6.20 3.91 16.52
CA SER A 43 -5.60 3.53 17.79
C SER A 43 -6.00 4.46 18.93
N GLU A 44 -6.15 5.76 18.66
CA GLU A 44 -6.62 6.74 19.64
C GLU A 44 -8.13 6.65 19.89
N LEU A 45 -8.93 6.41 18.86
CA LEU A 45 -10.40 6.41 18.97
C LEU A 45 -10.98 5.10 19.49
N ILE A 46 -10.45 3.96 19.05
CA ILE A 46 -11.03 2.63 19.33
C ILE A 46 -10.01 1.64 19.91
N TYR A 47 -8.86 2.12 20.38
CA TYR A 47 -7.78 1.29 20.95
C TYR A 47 -7.30 0.18 20.01
N LEU A 48 -7.28 0.47 18.70
CA LEU A 48 -6.76 -0.46 17.70
C LEU A 48 -5.28 -0.78 17.96
N ASP A 49 -4.93 -2.07 17.91
CA ASP A 49 -3.56 -2.55 18.12
C ASP A 49 -2.62 -2.06 17.02
N LYS A 50 -1.54 -1.38 17.45
CA LYS A 50 -0.48 -0.85 16.58
C LYS A 50 0.54 -1.92 16.13
N ASN A 51 0.43 -3.17 16.58
CA ASN A 51 1.34 -4.24 16.19
C ASN A 51 0.86 -5.07 14.98
N VAL A 52 -0.42 -4.99 14.61
CA VAL A 52 -0.96 -5.69 13.44
C VAL A 52 -0.33 -5.16 12.13
N PRO A 53 0.25 -5.99 11.27
CA PRO A 53 0.83 -5.48 10.01
C PRO A 53 -0.27 -4.92 9.09
N MET A 54 0.01 -3.78 8.45
CA MET A 54 -0.83 -3.24 7.39
C MET A 54 -0.41 -3.85 6.05
N CYS A 55 -1.37 -4.38 5.30
CA CYS A 55 -1.15 -4.92 3.97
C CYS A 55 -1.55 -3.90 2.91
N LEU A 56 -0.65 -3.63 1.97
CA LEU A 56 -0.95 -2.85 0.76
C LEU A 56 -0.87 -3.78 -0.45
N TYR A 57 -1.70 -3.46 -1.44
CA TYR A 57 -1.83 -4.23 -2.68
C TYR A 57 -1.57 -3.31 -3.87
N SER A 58 -0.85 -3.82 -4.86
CA SER A 58 -0.65 -3.21 -6.19
C SER A 58 -0.60 -4.35 -7.20
N ASP A 59 -0.99 -4.09 -8.42
CA ASP A 59 -0.94 -5.03 -9.55
C ASP A 59 0.43 -5.01 -10.26
N ASN A 60 1.24 -3.97 -10.05
CA ASN A 60 2.56 -3.84 -10.66
C ASN A 60 3.66 -4.51 -9.82
N GLN A 61 4.10 -5.67 -10.27
CA GLN A 61 5.15 -6.43 -9.59
C GLN A 61 6.48 -5.67 -9.49
N SER A 62 6.79 -4.77 -10.44
CA SER A 62 8.02 -4.00 -10.41
C SER A 62 7.98 -2.93 -9.33
N SER A 63 6.82 -2.28 -9.10
CA SER A 63 6.66 -1.29 -8.03
C SER A 63 6.71 -1.98 -6.66
N ILE A 64 6.12 -3.18 -6.53
CA ILE A 64 6.21 -4.01 -5.32
C ILE A 64 7.66 -4.39 -5.02
N LYS A 65 8.42 -4.85 -6.02
CA LYS A 65 9.84 -5.20 -5.85
C LYS A 65 10.68 -3.99 -5.43
N LEU A 66 10.37 -2.81 -5.97
CA LEU A 66 11.03 -1.57 -5.58
C LEU A 66 10.69 -1.21 -4.13
N ALA A 67 9.41 -1.36 -3.75
CA ALA A 67 8.88 -1.14 -2.41
C ALA A 67 9.10 -2.30 -1.43
N SER A 68 9.82 -3.36 -1.80
CA SER A 68 10.31 -4.38 -0.87
C SER A 68 11.83 -4.32 -0.69
N ASN A 69 12.51 -3.43 -1.44
CA ASN A 69 13.95 -3.27 -1.37
C ASN A 69 14.36 -2.50 -0.10
N PRO A 70 15.14 -3.10 0.82
CA PRO A 70 15.57 -2.47 2.07
C PRO A 70 16.34 -1.16 1.88
N LEU A 71 17.00 -0.98 0.73
CA LEU A 71 17.76 0.23 0.42
C LEU A 71 16.86 1.45 0.18
N PHE A 72 15.62 1.23 -0.24
CA PHE A 72 14.66 2.29 -0.58
C PHE A 72 13.50 2.39 0.41
N ASN A 73 13.29 1.36 1.24
CA ASN A 73 12.20 1.29 2.20
C ASN A 73 12.57 1.86 3.56
N ARG A 74 11.93 2.98 3.92
CA ARG A 74 11.99 3.57 5.26
C ARG A 74 10.83 3.12 6.17
N PHE A 75 9.82 2.44 5.63
CA PHE A 75 8.58 2.10 6.33
C PHE A 75 8.34 0.59 6.29
N GLU A 76 8.17 -0.05 7.46
CA GLU A 76 7.86 -1.48 7.60
C GLU A 76 6.38 -1.77 7.27
N ALA A 77 6.01 -1.75 5.99
CA ALA A 77 4.76 -2.34 5.52
C ALA A 77 5.07 -3.67 4.83
N LYS A 78 4.47 -4.78 5.28
CA LYS A 78 4.55 -6.06 4.57
C LYS A 78 3.67 -5.99 3.33
N LEU A 79 4.29 -5.84 2.16
CA LEU A 79 3.61 -6.02 0.87
C LEU A 79 3.43 -7.51 0.62
N ASN A 80 2.19 -7.99 0.56
CA ASN A 80 1.91 -9.36 0.21
C ASN A 80 1.78 -9.48 -1.31
N TYR A 81 2.53 -10.41 -1.90
CA TYR A 81 2.38 -10.80 -3.29
C TYR A 81 1.06 -11.57 -3.46
N PHE A 82 0.16 -11.09 -4.32
CA PHE A 82 -0.81 -11.97 -4.94
C PHE A 82 -0.24 -12.37 -6.30
N GLU A 83 0.51 -13.47 -6.35
CA GLU A 83 0.53 -14.21 -7.62
C GLU A 83 -0.90 -14.70 -7.81
N ALA A 84 -1.68 -13.98 -8.62
CA ALA A 84 -2.87 -14.59 -9.20
C ALA A 84 -2.39 -15.93 -9.77
N PRO A 85 -2.97 -17.08 -9.37
CA PRO A 85 -2.62 -18.33 -10.01
C PRO A 85 -2.86 -18.10 -11.49
N VAL A 86 -1.79 -18.13 -12.29
CA VAL A 86 -1.89 -18.08 -13.75
C VAL A 86 -2.84 -19.22 -14.06
N SER A 87 -4.09 -18.89 -14.41
CA SER A 87 -5.06 -19.90 -14.70
C SER A 87 -4.54 -20.59 -15.95
N LYS A 88 -3.97 -21.78 -15.75
CA LYS A 88 -3.82 -22.78 -16.78
C LYS A 88 -5.23 -23.11 -17.22
N TYR A 89 -5.78 -22.33 -18.14
CA TYR A 89 -6.86 -22.80 -18.98
C TYR A 89 -6.24 -23.44 -20.23
N PRO A 90 -6.83 -24.56 -20.69
CA PRO A 90 -6.28 -25.42 -21.73
C PRO A 90 -6.14 -24.71 -23.09
#